data_AF-A0A934GMM2-F1
#
_entry.id   AF-A0A934GMM2-F1
#
_cell.length_a   1.000
_cell.length_b   1.000
_cell.length_c   1.000
_cell.angle_alpha   90.00
_cell.angle_beta   90.00
_cell.angle_gamma   90.00
#
_symmetry.space_group_name_H-M   'P 1'
#
loop_
_entity.id
_entity.type
_entity.pdbx_description
1 polymer ?
#
loop_
_entity_poly.entity_id
_entity_poly.type
_entity_poly.pdbx_seq_one_letter_code
_entity_poly.pdbx_strand_id
1 'polypeptide(L)'
;MNCGGLVTTWALDWEQEPVQVFPDAQSPDHSIPARPRAYLFQAIESLHSPAGSVMLAASAVDAMLRLKGYKEGTLYSRIEQAVKDHLITPDMERWAHELQLDANDQRHADGNYPLPNLEDAKQCIELARVYAQYMFCFPTIVQNGIKEAGG
;
A
#
# COMPACT_ATOMS: atom_id res chain seq x y z
N MET A 1 -1.11 22.30 8.54
CA MET A 1 -2.41 22.68 7.95
C MET A 1 -2.18 22.95 6.48
N ASN A 2 -2.55 22.03 5.58
CA ASN A 2 -2.50 22.27 4.14
C ASN A 2 -3.94 22.56 3.70
N CYS A 3 -4.30 23.83 3.63
CA CYS A 3 -5.64 24.26 3.27
C CYS A 3 -5.79 24.26 1.75
N GLY A 4 -6.65 23.38 1.21
CA GLY A 4 -7.28 23.48 -0.11
C GLY A 4 -6.39 23.22 -1.32
N GLY A 5 -6.38 21.97 -1.82
CA GLY A 5 -5.90 21.68 -3.17
C GLY A 5 -6.95 22.11 -4.22
N LEU A 6 -6.50 22.60 -5.37
CA LEU A 6 -7.36 22.86 -6.52
C LEU A 6 -7.89 21.51 -7.04
N VAL A 7 -9.21 21.33 -6.99
CA VAL A 7 -9.88 20.21 -7.65
C VAL A 7 -10.63 20.77 -8.85
N THR A 8 -10.28 20.30 -10.05
CA THR A 8 -11.03 20.63 -11.26
C THR A 8 -11.84 19.42 -11.70
N THR A 9 -13.09 19.65 -12.07
CA THR A 9 -13.99 18.62 -12.58
C THR A 9 -14.45 19.00 -13.97
N TRP A 10 -14.52 18.03 -14.88
CA TRP A 10 -15.09 18.22 -16.21
C TRP A 10 -16.36 17.38 -16.35
N ALA A 11 -17.39 17.95 -16.96
CA ALA A 11 -18.66 17.30 -17.28
C ALA A 11 -19.07 17.69 -18.71
N LEU A 12 -19.83 16.80 -19.38
CA LEU A 12 -20.29 17.00 -20.76
C LEU A 12 -21.44 18.02 -20.86
N ASP A 13 -22.23 18.18 -19.80
CA ASP A 13 -23.34 19.13 -19.74
C ASP A 13 -23.66 19.53 -18.28
N TRP A 14 -24.50 20.54 -18.12
CA TRP A 14 -25.01 21.00 -16.83
C TRP A 14 -25.86 19.89 -16.17
N GLU A 15 -25.70 19.68 -14.86
CA GLU A 15 -26.38 18.64 -14.06
C GLU A 15 -26.03 17.17 -14.40
N GLN A 16 -24.98 16.92 -15.19
CA GLN A 16 -24.44 15.57 -15.39
C GLN A 16 -23.42 15.21 -14.30
N GLU A 17 -23.24 13.90 -14.05
CA GLU A 17 -22.15 13.43 -13.21
C GLU A 17 -20.78 13.82 -13.81
N PRO A 18 -19.78 14.17 -12.98
CA PRO A 18 -18.45 14.52 -13.46
C PRO A 18 -17.83 13.36 -14.24
N VAL A 19 -17.38 13.61 -15.45
CA VAL A 19 -16.71 12.60 -16.29
C VAL A 19 -15.25 12.42 -15.86
N GLN A 20 -14.62 13.48 -15.34
CA GLN A 20 -13.25 13.40 -14.83
C GLN A 20 -12.99 14.42 -13.72
N VAL A 21 -12.21 14.02 -12.71
CA VAL A 21 -11.79 14.85 -11.58
C VAL A 21 -10.26 14.87 -11.51
N PHE A 22 -9.67 16.05 -11.38
CA PHE A 22 -8.22 16.23 -11.24
C PHE A 22 -7.88 16.98 -9.94
N PRO A 23 -6.82 16.58 -9.22
CA PRO A 23 -6.06 15.34 -9.43
C PRO A 23 -6.93 14.11 -9.14
N ASP A 24 -6.61 12.98 -9.77
CA ASP A 24 -7.25 11.70 -9.45
C ASP A 24 -7.16 11.48 -7.94
N ALA A 25 -8.27 11.12 -7.32
CA ALA A 25 -8.25 10.69 -5.94
C ALA A 25 -7.26 9.51 -5.88
N GLN A 26 -6.16 9.65 -5.12
CA GLN A 26 -5.19 8.56 -4.94
C GLN A 26 -5.77 7.46 -4.02
N SER A 27 -7.00 7.05 -4.27
CA SER A 27 -7.65 5.95 -3.59
C SER A 27 -7.04 4.63 -4.08
N PRO A 28 -6.62 3.73 -3.19
CA PRO A 28 -6.15 2.42 -3.61
C PRO A 28 -7.25 1.61 -4.29
N ASP A 29 -6.84 0.77 -5.24
CA ASP A 29 -7.71 -0.03 -6.09
C ASP A 29 -8.74 -0.87 -5.31
N HIS A 30 -9.96 -1.00 -5.86
CA HIS A 30 -11.06 -1.72 -5.22
C HIS A 30 -10.87 -3.24 -5.15
N SER A 31 -9.99 -3.82 -5.98
CA SER A 31 -9.58 -5.23 -5.90
C SER A 31 -8.80 -5.54 -4.62
N ILE A 32 -8.24 -4.53 -3.96
CA ILE A 32 -7.57 -4.68 -2.67
C ILE A 32 -8.64 -4.88 -1.58
N PRO A 33 -8.52 -5.92 -0.73
CA PRO A 33 -9.49 -6.17 0.34
C PRO A 33 -9.64 -4.98 1.30
N ALA A 34 -10.84 -4.83 1.88
CA ALA A 34 -11.23 -3.63 2.63
C ALA A 34 -10.24 -3.21 3.74
N ARG A 35 -9.73 -4.17 4.52
CA ARG A 35 -8.82 -3.89 5.64
C ARG A 35 -7.45 -3.35 5.19
N PRO A 36 -6.65 -4.05 4.38
CA PRO A 36 -5.38 -3.51 3.87
C PRO A 36 -5.59 -2.23 3.03
N ARG A 37 -6.70 -2.14 2.27
CA ARG A 37 -7.05 -0.93 1.52
C ARG A 37 -7.24 0.28 2.44
N ALA A 38 -7.93 0.12 3.56
CA ALA A 38 -8.12 1.19 4.53
C ALA A 38 -6.79 1.67 5.13
N TYR A 39 -5.89 0.77 5.51
CA TYR A 39 -4.56 1.15 5.99
C TYR A 39 -3.74 1.89 4.93
N LEU A 40 -3.73 1.40 3.69
CA LEU A 40 -3.00 2.03 2.60
C LEU A 40 -3.56 3.43 2.28
N PHE A 41 -4.89 3.58 2.28
CA PHE A 41 -5.53 4.87 2.11
C PHE A 41 -5.15 5.84 3.25
N GLN A 42 -5.21 5.39 4.50
CA GLN A 42 -4.80 6.19 5.66
C GLN A 42 -3.31 6.56 5.60
N ALA A 43 -2.45 5.68 5.11
CA ALA A 43 -1.03 5.98 4.91
C ALA A 43 -0.83 7.15 3.93
N ILE A 44 -1.52 7.10 2.78
CA ILE A 44 -1.49 8.16 1.76
C ILE A 44 -1.98 9.50 2.35
N GLU A 45 -3.13 9.49 3.04
CA GLU A 45 -3.70 10.70 3.67
C GLU A 45 -2.79 11.26 4.78
N SER A 46 -2.07 10.38 5.47
CA SER A 46 -1.16 10.73 6.57
C SER A 46 0.26 11.02 6.10
N LEU A 47 0.53 11.17 4.79
CA LEU A 47 1.86 11.42 4.25
C LEU A 47 2.54 12.65 4.88
N HIS A 48 1.75 13.63 5.30
CA HIS A 48 2.20 14.83 6.02
C HIS A 48 2.77 14.53 7.43
N SER A 49 2.54 13.33 7.96
CA SER A 49 3.08 12.80 9.21
C SER A 49 3.88 11.52 8.92
N PRO A 50 5.18 11.64 8.55
CA PRO A 50 5.94 10.52 8.00
C PRO A 50 5.98 9.25 8.85
N ALA A 51 6.17 9.38 10.17
CA ALA A 51 6.18 8.23 11.08
C ALA A 51 4.85 7.47 11.08
N GLY A 52 3.73 8.19 11.13
CA GLY A 52 2.39 7.59 11.06
C GLY A 52 2.13 6.95 9.69
N SER A 53 2.55 7.61 8.62
CA SER A 53 2.47 7.09 7.25
C SER A 53 3.22 5.77 7.07
N VAL A 54 4.46 5.68 7.55
CA VAL A 54 5.28 4.46 7.50
C VAL A 54 4.60 3.32 8.28
N MET A 55 4.13 3.61 9.50
CA MET A 55 3.42 2.61 10.32
C MET A 55 2.16 2.07 9.62
N LEU A 56 1.38 2.95 8.99
CA LEU A 56 0.16 2.55 8.28
C LEU A 56 0.47 1.77 7.01
N ALA A 57 1.54 2.13 6.28
CA ALA A 57 2.02 1.36 5.13
C ALA A 57 2.46 -0.06 5.54
N ALA A 58 3.23 -0.19 6.63
CA ALA A 58 3.62 -1.48 7.19
C ALA A 58 2.40 -2.31 7.63
N SER A 59 1.42 -1.66 8.28
CA SER A 59 0.15 -2.30 8.67
C SER A 59 -0.67 -2.79 7.47
N ALA A 60 -0.61 -2.07 6.34
CA ALA A 60 -1.24 -2.49 5.10
C ALA A 60 -0.58 -3.78 4.57
N VAL A 61 0.75 -3.83 4.50
CA VAL A 61 1.50 -5.02 4.05
C VAL A 61 1.26 -6.22 4.97
N ASP A 62 1.31 -6.03 6.29
CA ASP A 62 1.03 -7.09 7.26
C ASP A 62 -0.39 -7.66 7.07
N ALA A 63 -1.39 -6.78 6.91
CA ALA A 63 -2.76 -7.20 6.65
C ALA A 63 -2.91 -7.96 5.32
N MET A 64 -2.19 -7.57 4.27
CA MET A 64 -2.17 -8.29 2.99
C MET A 64 -1.60 -9.70 3.15
N LEU A 65 -0.46 -9.84 3.82
CA LEU A 65 0.18 -11.12 4.09
C LEU A 65 -0.70 -12.03 4.94
N ARG A 66 -1.34 -11.51 5.99
CA ARG A 66 -2.28 -12.28 6.82
C ARG A 66 -3.47 -12.82 6.03
N LEU A 67 -4.00 -12.04 5.07
CA LEU A 67 -5.07 -12.48 4.18
C LEU A 67 -4.63 -13.58 3.21
N LYS A 68 -3.33 -13.62 2.88
CA LYS A 68 -2.73 -14.69 2.07
C LYS A 68 -2.32 -15.92 2.88
N GLY A 69 -2.53 -15.91 4.21
CA GLY A 69 -2.33 -17.07 5.09
C GLY A 69 -1.16 -16.94 6.07
N TYR A 70 -0.32 -15.92 5.96
CA TYR A 70 0.85 -15.73 6.83
C TYR A 70 0.43 -15.04 8.14
N LYS A 71 -0.06 -15.81 9.11
CA LYS A 71 -0.62 -15.25 10.36
C LYS A 71 0.39 -15.16 11.51
N GLU A 72 1.39 -16.04 11.52
CA GLU A 72 2.36 -16.16 12.60
C GLU A 72 3.62 -15.31 12.36
N GLY A 73 4.37 -15.04 13.43
CA GLY A 73 5.67 -14.36 13.37
C GLY A 73 5.61 -12.83 13.29
N THR A 74 6.77 -12.22 12.99
CA THR A 74 6.92 -10.77 12.70
C THR A 74 6.61 -10.49 11.24
N LEU A 75 6.43 -9.21 10.87
CA LEU A 75 6.23 -8.83 9.47
C LEU A 75 7.40 -9.29 8.61
N TYR A 76 8.64 -9.13 9.11
CA TYR A 76 9.85 -9.67 8.49
C TYR A 76 9.73 -11.17 8.18
N SER A 77 9.38 -12.01 9.17
CA SER A 77 9.24 -13.46 8.94
C SER A 77 8.12 -13.83 7.97
N ARG A 78 7.04 -13.04 7.90
CA ARG A 78 5.96 -13.23 6.92
C ARG A 78 6.42 -12.91 5.50
N ILE A 79 7.24 -11.86 5.34
CA ILE A 79 7.82 -11.49 4.03
C ILE A 79 8.78 -12.60 3.56
N GLU A 80 9.69 -13.07 4.42
CA GLU A 80 10.58 -14.19 4.09
C GLU A 80 9.80 -15.44 3.66
N GLN A 81 8.74 -15.78 4.39
CA GLN A 81 7.91 -16.94 4.05
C GLN A 81 7.15 -16.73 2.74
N ALA A 82 6.64 -15.52 2.47
CA ALA A 82 5.98 -15.21 1.21
C ALA A 82 6.91 -15.27 -0.01
N VAL A 83 8.21 -14.98 0.15
CA VAL A 83 9.22 -15.21 -0.90
C VAL A 83 9.47 -16.70 -1.10
N LYS A 84 9.63 -17.48 -0.01
CA LYS A 84 9.82 -18.93 -0.07
C LYS A 84 8.67 -19.64 -0.78
N ASP A 85 7.45 -19.16 -0.55
CA ASP A 85 6.23 -19.69 -1.17
C ASP A 85 5.95 -19.06 -2.56
N HIS A 86 6.89 -18.28 -3.10
CA HIS A 86 6.82 -17.61 -4.40
C HIS A 86 5.61 -16.70 -4.59
N LEU A 87 5.01 -16.20 -3.50
CA LEU A 87 3.93 -15.24 -3.56
C LEU A 87 4.42 -13.85 -3.94
N ILE A 88 5.67 -13.52 -3.61
CA ILE A 88 6.35 -12.27 -3.98
C ILE A 88 7.78 -12.58 -4.42
N THR A 89 8.45 -11.60 -5.02
CA THR A 89 9.82 -11.77 -5.51
C THR A 89 10.86 -11.47 -4.42
N PRO A 90 12.07 -12.06 -4.50
CA PRO A 90 13.16 -11.73 -3.57
C PRO A 90 13.56 -10.25 -3.57
N ASP A 91 13.40 -9.54 -4.69
CA ASP A 91 13.71 -8.12 -4.76
C ASP A 91 12.70 -7.26 -3.98
N MET A 92 11.44 -7.69 -3.88
CA MET A 92 10.42 -7.03 -3.05
C MET A 92 10.70 -7.19 -1.54
N GLU A 93 11.28 -8.31 -1.13
CA GLU A 93 11.79 -8.50 0.22
C GLU A 93 13.00 -7.62 0.49
N ARG A 94 14.00 -7.62 -0.42
CA ARG A 94 15.18 -6.75 -0.30
C ARG A 94 14.78 -5.29 -0.14
N TRP A 95 13.84 -4.82 -0.96
CA TRP A 95 13.35 -3.45 -0.88
C TRP A 95 12.65 -3.17 0.46
N ALA A 96 11.86 -4.11 0.98
CA ALA A 96 11.25 -3.98 2.31
C ALA A 96 12.29 -3.88 3.45
N HIS A 97 13.39 -4.63 3.34
CA HIS A 97 14.49 -4.58 4.29
C HIS A 97 15.27 -3.27 4.21
N GLU A 98 15.55 -2.77 3.00
CA GLU A 98 16.22 -1.48 2.78
C GLU A 98 15.42 -0.32 3.37
N LEU A 99 14.09 -0.36 3.25
CA LEU A 99 13.19 0.63 3.86
C LEU A 99 12.97 0.43 5.37
N GLN A 100 13.48 -0.66 5.94
CA GLN A 100 13.27 -1.03 7.34
C GLN A 100 11.77 -1.00 7.71
N LEU A 101 10.91 -1.55 6.84
CA LEU A 101 9.45 -1.45 6.98
C LEU A 101 8.92 -1.95 8.34
N ASP A 102 9.61 -2.94 8.94
CA ASP A 102 9.29 -3.55 10.23
C ASP A 102 10.01 -2.91 11.43
N ALA A 103 10.83 -1.86 11.22
CA ALA A 103 11.58 -1.22 12.31
C ALA A 103 10.69 -0.44 13.29
N ASN A 104 9.37 -0.41 13.09
CA ASN A 104 8.47 0.20 14.07
C ASN A 104 8.53 -0.52 15.43
N ASP A 105 8.76 -1.83 15.46
CA ASP A 105 9.02 -2.57 16.71
C ASP A 105 10.43 -2.30 17.27
N GLN A 106 11.44 -2.10 16.41
CA GLN A 106 12.83 -1.83 16.83
C GLN A 106 13.06 -0.39 17.31
N ARG A 107 12.31 0.59 16.80
CA ARG A 107 12.39 2.03 17.17
C ARG A 107 11.93 2.31 18.60
N HIS A 108 11.18 1.40 19.23
CA HIS A 108 10.80 1.51 20.64
C HIS A 108 11.91 1.07 21.62
N ALA A 109 12.94 0.37 21.14
CA ALA A 109 14.01 -0.16 21.99
C ALA A 109 15.25 0.76 22.07
N ASP A 110 15.63 1.40 20.96
CA ASP A 110 16.83 2.25 20.88
C ASP A 110 16.46 3.71 20.57
N GLY A 111 16.51 4.56 21.60
CA GLY A 111 16.09 5.98 21.53
C GLY A 111 16.94 6.92 20.68
N ASN A 112 17.80 6.39 19.79
CA ASN A 112 18.77 7.18 19.01
C ASN A 112 18.60 7.08 17.49
N TYR A 113 17.51 6.48 17.00
CA TYR A 113 17.22 6.44 15.57
C TYR A 113 16.48 7.71 15.10
N PRO A 114 16.89 8.33 13.98
CA PRO A 114 16.16 9.47 13.43
C PRO A 114 14.75 9.05 13.03
N LEU A 115 13.78 9.93 13.29
CA LEU A 115 12.41 9.74 12.83
C LEU A 115 12.35 9.70 11.30
N PRO A 116 11.43 8.93 10.70
CA PRO A 116 11.25 8.88 9.26
C PRO A 116 11.05 10.27 8.68
N ASN A 117 11.67 10.51 7.54
CA ASN A 117 11.43 11.70 6.74
C ASN A 117 10.33 11.45 5.68
N LEU A 118 9.96 12.49 4.94
CA LEU A 118 8.91 12.42 3.91
C LEU A 118 9.22 11.40 2.80
N GLU A 119 10.49 11.25 2.43
CA GLU A 119 10.90 10.30 1.39
C GLU A 119 10.75 8.86 1.89
N ASP A 120 11.14 8.56 3.13
CA ASP A 120 10.94 7.23 3.73
C ASP A 120 9.45 6.84 3.70
N ALA A 121 8.57 7.79 4.02
CA ALA A 121 7.12 7.58 3.99
C ALA A 121 6.59 7.31 2.58
N LYS A 122 7.06 8.05 1.57
CA LYS A 122 6.70 7.81 0.16
C LYS A 122 7.14 6.44 -0.32
N GLN A 123 8.38 6.07 -0.02
CA GLN A 123 8.93 4.77 -0.40
C GLN A 123 8.15 3.62 0.26
N CYS A 124 7.79 3.75 1.53
CA CYS A 124 6.98 2.74 2.22
C CYS A 124 5.56 2.62 1.64
N ILE A 125 4.92 3.74 1.29
CA ILE A 125 3.61 3.72 0.59
C ILE A 125 3.75 3.02 -0.77
N GLU A 126 4.80 3.32 -1.52
CA GLU A 126 4.99 2.74 -2.85
C GLU A 126 5.26 1.23 -2.77
N LEU A 127 6.08 0.79 -1.82
CA LEU A 127 6.25 -0.62 -1.52
C LEU A 127 4.90 -1.30 -1.21
N ALA A 128 4.08 -0.68 -0.34
CA ALA A 128 2.76 -1.22 0.00
C ALA A 128 1.82 -1.28 -1.22
N ARG A 129 1.89 -0.32 -2.13
CA ARG A 129 1.16 -0.33 -3.41
C ARG A 129 1.60 -1.48 -4.31
N VAL A 130 2.91 -1.70 -4.45
CA VAL A 130 3.46 -2.81 -5.26
C VAL A 130 3.03 -4.16 -4.69
N TYR A 131 3.06 -4.34 -3.37
CA TYR A 131 2.55 -5.55 -2.71
C TYR A 131 1.05 -5.75 -3.02
N ALA A 132 0.25 -4.68 -2.93
CA ALA A 132 -1.17 -4.74 -3.22
C ALA A 132 -1.44 -5.13 -4.69
N GLN A 133 -0.70 -4.54 -5.62
CA GLN A 133 -0.80 -4.84 -7.05
C GLN A 133 -0.46 -6.31 -7.33
N TYR A 134 0.67 -6.79 -6.80
CA TYR A 134 1.14 -8.15 -7.03
C TYR A 134 0.20 -9.20 -6.43
N MET A 135 -0.28 -8.97 -5.21
CA MET A 135 -1.09 -9.95 -4.48
C MET A 135 -2.58 -9.93 -4.87
N PHE A 136 -3.12 -8.81 -5.35
CA PHE A 136 -4.56 -8.65 -5.56
C PHE A 136 -4.92 -8.09 -6.94
N CYS A 137 -4.35 -6.95 -7.35
CA CYS A 137 -4.78 -6.28 -8.59
C CYS A 137 -4.43 -7.11 -9.83
N PHE A 138 -3.17 -7.51 -10.01
CA PHE A 138 -2.75 -8.29 -11.17
C PHE A 138 -3.44 -9.66 -11.25
N PRO A 139 -3.54 -10.44 -10.15
CA PRO A 139 -4.33 -11.66 -10.17
C PRO A 139 -5.79 -11.44 -10.59
N THR A 140 -6.42 -10.36 -10.13
CA THR A 140 -7.81 -10.02 -10.51
C THR A 140 -7.90 -9.71 -12.00
N ILE A 141 -6.98 -8.90 -12.54
CA ILE A 141 -6.93 -8.58 -13.98
C ILE A 141 -6.76 -9.84 -14.82
N VAL A 142 -5.83 -10.73 -14.44
CA VAL A 142 -5.58 -11.99 -15.14
C VAL A 142 -6.81 -12.90 -15.08
N GLN A 143 -7.44 -13.04 -13.91
CA GLN A 143 -8.65 -13.87 -13.75
C GLN A 143 -9.81 -13.35 -14.60
N ASN A 144 -9.97 -12.03 -14.70
CA ASN A 144 -11.00 -11.44 -15.57
C ASN A 144 -10.68 -11.68 -17.04
N GLY A 145 -9.42 -11.50 -17.46
CA GLY A 145 -9.00 -11.81 -18.83
C GLY A 145 -9.23 -13.27 -19.22
N ILE A 146 -9.02 -14.22 -18.30
CA ILE A 146 -9.31 -15.64 -18.53
C ILE A 146 -10.82 -15.88 -18.70
N LYS A 147 -11.67 -15.26 -17.86
CA LYS A 147 -13.14 -15.38 -17.97
C LYS A 147 -13.66 -14.81 -19.28
N GLU A 148 -13.15 -13.66 -19.70
CA GLU A 148 -13.54 -13.00 -20.94
C GLU A 148 -13.06 -13.77 -22.19
N ALA A 149 -11.91 -14.43 -22.12
CA ALA A 149 -11.38 -15.28 -23.19
C ALA A 149 -12.15 -16.61 -23.39
N GLY A 150 -13.18 -16.88 -22.58
CA GLY A 150 -14.04 -18.06 -22.72
C GLY A 150 -13.60 -19.28 -21.91
N GLY A 151 -12.99 -19.06 -20.73
CA GLY A 151 -12.79 -20.11 -19.73
C GLY A 151 -14.10 -20.71 -19.22
#